data_AF-A0A5C6L8I5-F1
#
_entry.id   AF-A0A5C6L8I5-F1
#
_cell.length_a   1.000
_cell.length_b   1.000
_cell.length_c   1.000
_cell.angle_alpha   90.00
_cell.angle_beta   90.00
_cell.angle_gamma   90.00
#
_symmetry.space_group_name_H-M   'P 1'
#
loop_
_entity.id
_entity.type
_entity.pdbx_description
1 polymer ?
#
loop_
_entity_poly.entity_id
_entity_poly.type
_entity_poly.pdbx_seq_one_letter_code
_entity_poly.pdbx_strand_id
1 'polypeptide(L)'
;MNELVGGLGYAVKNWWMSLLLGLLYIAVALCLLFAPVSSYVALSVIFSISILVSGILEVFFAAGNKKTISSWGWYLAGGIIDLLIGIYLVFYPLVSMELIPFIVAFWLMFRGFTLCGYSTDLKRYGTKDWGWYLVFGILAILCSMAIIWQPGLGAVTVLYMLSITFLIIGCFRVIFSFELKRLHKNK
;
A
#
# COMPACT_ATOMS: atom_id res chain seq x y z
N MET A 1 -17.29 17.85 12.08
CA MET A 1 -18.29 16.77 12.19
C MET A 1 -18.95 16.44 10.85
N ASN A 2 -19.33 17.42 10.01
CA ASN A 2 -20.01 17.17 8.72
C ASN A 2 -19.15 16.53 7.63
N GLU A 3 -17.84 16.78 7.57
CA GLU A 3 -16.96 16.14 6.57
C GLU A 3 -16.77 14.63 6.83
N LEU A 4 -16.69 14.22 8.10
CA LEU A 4 -16.60 12.81 8.49
C LEU A 4 -17.90 12.04 8.17
N VAL A 5 -19.06 12.68 8.39
CA VAL A 5 -20.37 12.09 8.06
C VAL A 5 -20.59 11.99 6.54
N GLY A 6 -20.12 12.97 5.77
CA GLY A 6 -20.14 12.93 4.30
C GLY A 6 -19.21 11.84 3.74
N GLY A 7 -18.00 11.71 4.28
CA GLY A 7 -17.03 10.67 3.92
C GLY A 7 -17.56 9.26 4.21
N LEU A 8 -18.20 9.06 5.37
CA LEU A 8 -18.85 7.79 5.71
C LEU A 8 -20.03 7.47 4.77
N GLY A 9 -20.84 8.46 4.41
CA GLY A 9 -21.93 8.28 3.43
C GLY A 9 -21.43 7.84 2.05
N TYR A 10 -20.32 8.43 1.58
CA TYR A 10 -19.69 8.08 0.31
C TYR A 10 -19.00 6.71 0.35
N ALA A 11 -18.33 6.38 1.45
CA ALA A 11 -17.69 5.08 1.66
C ALA A 11 -18.70 3.92 1.71
N VAL A 12 -19.88 4.15 2.31
CA VAL A 12 -20.98 3.17 2.36
C VAL A 12 -21.58 2.94 0.97
N LYS A 13 -21.69 3.97 0.12
CA LYS A 13 -22.16 3.84 -1.27
C LYS A 13 -21.15 3.08 -2.16
N ASN A 14 -19.85 3.30 -1.94
CA ASN A 14 -18.76 2.65 -2.69
C ASN A 14 -18.18 1.41 -1.99
N TRP A 15 -18.97 0.70 -1.18
CA TRP A 15 -18.53 -0.54 -0.50
C TRP A 15 -17.86 -1.54 -1.47
N TRP A 16 -18.36 -1.64 -2.71
CA TRP A 16 -17.81 -2.47 -3.78
C TRP A 16 -16.33 -2.18 -4.12
N MET A 17 -15.88 -0.94 -4.01
CA MET A 17 -14.47 -0.59 -4.28
C MET A 17 -13.53 -1.20 -3.25
N SER A 18 -13.96 -1.30 -1.98
CA SER A 18 -13.17 -1.96 -0.93
C SER A 18 -13.08 -3.46 -1.16
N LEU A 19 -14.17 -4.09 -1.60
CA LEU A 19 -14.21 -5.52 -1.97
C LEU A 19 -13.27 -5.82 -3.14
N LEU A 20 -13.35 -5.03 -4.21
CA LEU A 20 -12.50 -5.16 -5.40
C LEU A 20 -11.01 -5.03 -5.02
N LEU A 21 -10.66 -4.02 -4.21
CA LEU A 21 -9.30 -3.83 -3.72
C LEU A 21 -8.84 -5.00 -2.83
N GLY A 22 -9.71 -5.54 -1.98
CA GLY A 22 -9.41 -6.71 -1.16
C GLY A 22 -9.10 -7.95 -2.00
N LEU A 23 -9.92 -8.23 -3.00
CA LEU A 23 -9.72 -9.34 -3.94
C LEU A 23 -8.43 -9.16 -4.75
N LEU A 24 -8.12 -7.93 -5.17
CA LEU A 24 -6.88 -7.60 -5.87
C LEU A 24 -5.65 -7.91 -4.99
N TYR A 25 -5.68 -7.55 -3.71
CA TYR A 25 -4.59 -7.89 -2.79
C TYR A 25 -4.40 -9.40 -2.60
N ILE A 26 -5.50 -10.15 -2.52
CA ILE A 26 -5.45 -11.63 -2.44
C ILE A 26 -4.84 -12.19 -3.72
N ALA A 27 -5.26 -11.72 -4.89
CA ALA A 27 -4.73 -12.18 -6.17
C ALA A 27 -3.23 -11.90 -6.30
N VAL A 28 -2.78 -10.69 -5.93
CA VAL A 28 -1.35 -10.33 -5.91
C VAL A 28 -0.57 -11.24 -4.96
N ALA A 29 -1.11 -11.52 -3.77
CA ALA A 29 -0.45 -12.39 -2.81
C ALA A 29 -0.33 -13.84 -3.32
N LEU A 30 -1.37 -14.36 -3.98
CA LEU A 30 -1.33 -15.69 -4.59
C LEU A 30 -0.30 -15.74 -5.71
N CYS A 31 -0.23 -14.73 -6.58
CA CYS A 31 0.80 -14.66 -7.62
C CYS A 31 2.22 -14.69 -7.03
N LEU A 32 2.45 -13.98 -5.93
CA LEU A 32 3.74 -13.96 -5.24
C LEU A 32 4.08 -15.33 -4.61
N LEU A 33 3.09 -16.10 -4.16
CA LEU A 33 3.30 -17.45 -3.60
C LEU A 33 3.58 -18.50 -4.69
N PHE A 34 2.87 -18.44 -5.82
CA PHE A 34 3.00 -19.44 -6.89
C PHE A 34 4.25 -19.23 -7.76
N ALA A 35 4.69 -17.99 -7.95
CA ALA A 35 5.85 -17.65 -8.76
C ALA A 35 6.67 -16.53 -8.10
N PRO A 36 7.37 -16.81 -6.98
CA PRO A 36 8.02 -15.78 -6.17
C PRO A 36 9.06 -14.99 -6.96
N VAL A 37 9.98 -15.67 -7.65
CA VAL A 37 11.07 -14.99 -8.38
C VAL A 37 10.55 -14.16 -9.55
N SER A 38 9.69 -14.74 -10.39
CA SER A 38 9.17 -14.05 -11.58
C SER A 38 8.27 -12.87 -11.21
N SER A 39 7.43 -13.03 -10.18
CA SER A 39 6.56 -11.95 -9.69
C SER A 39 7.39 -10.83 -9.08
N TYR A 40 8.52 -11.14 -8.44
CA TYR A 40 9.42 -10.13 -7.88
C TYR A 40 10.17 -9.34 -8.93
N VAL A 41 10.67 -10.01 -9.97
CA VAL A 41 11.27 -9.36 -11.14
C VAL A 41 10.24 -8.44 -11.79
N ALA A 42 9.01 -8.90 -11.98
CA ALA A 42 7.94 -8.09 -12.56
C ALA A 42 7.63 -6.86 -11.70
N LEU A 43 7.50 -7.01 -10.38
CA LEU A 43 7.31 -5.89 -9.46
C LEU A 43 8.48 -4.89 -9.52
N SER A 44 9.71 -5.40 -9.59
CA SER A 44 10.91 -4.59 -9.74
C SER A 44 10.91 -3.75 -11.00
N VAL A 45 10.59 -4.37 -12.14
CA VAL A 45 10.51 -3.68 -13.43
C VAL A 45 9.37 -2.64 -13.43
N ILE A 46 8.18 -3.02 -12.97
CA ILE A 46 7.03 -2.12 -12.90
C ILE A 46 7.34 -0.93 -12.00
N PHE A 47 7.94 -1.16 -10.83
CA PHE A 47 8.32 -0.12 -9.88
C PHE A 47 9.34 0.85 -10.48
N SER A 48 10.40 0.31 -11.09
CA SER A 48 11.47 1.10 -11.72
C SER A 48 10.93 1.99 -12.85
N ILE A 49 10.09 1.42 -13.73
CA ILE A 49 9.43 2.17 -14.81
C ILE A 49 8.49 3.24 -14.23
N SER A 50 7.75 2.92 -13.16
CA SER A 50 6.81 3.86 -12.55
C SER A 50 7.53 5.08 -11.97
N ILE A 51 8.67 4.88 -11.29
CA ILE A 51 9.50 6.00 -10.80
C ILE A 51 10.03 6.83 -11.96
N LEU A 52 10.53 6.17 -13.02
CA LEU A 52 11.07 6.87 -14.18
C LEU A 52 9.99 7.73 -14.87
N VAL A 53 8.80 7.17 -15.08
CA VAL A 53 7.65 7.90 -15.64
C VAL A 53 7.23 9.04 -14.71
N SER A 54 7.20 8.82 -13.39
CA SER A 54 6.91 9.86 -12.39
C SER A 54 7.89 11.03 -12.50
N GLY A 55 9.20 10.75 -12.51
CA GLY A 55 10.23 11.78 -12.65
C GLY A 55 10.10 12.57 -13.95
N ILE A 56 9.84 11.89 -15.07
CA ILE A 56 9.56 12.57 -16.36
C ILE A 56 8.36 13.50 -16.24
N LEU A 57 7.24 13.02 -15.71
CA LEU A 57 6.01 13.80 -15.58
C LEU A 57 6.18 14.99 -14.63
N GLU A 58 6.88 14.82 -13.52
CA GLU A 58 7.17 15.92 -12.57
C GLU A 58 8.07 16.99 -13.20
N VAL A 59 9.09 16.59 -13.96
CA VAL A 59 9.94 17.55 -14.70
C VAL A 59 9.13 18.31 -15.75
N PHE A 60 8.26 17.63 -16.51
CA PHE A 60 7.36 18.27 -17.47
C PHE A 60 6.35 19.21 -16.79
N PHE A 61 5.75 18.76 -15.69
CA PHE A 61 4.77 19.54 -14.93
C PHE A 61 5.42 20.78 -14.32
N ALA A 62 6.62 20.64 -13.76
CA ALA A 62 7.43 21.77 -13.36
C ALA A 62 7.62 22.69 -14.58
N ALA A 63 8.24 22.22 -15.66
CA ALA A 63 8.53 23.06 -16.83
C ALA A 63 7.31 23.86 -17.35
N GLY A 64 6.11 23.25 -17.36
CA GLY A 64 4.85 23.89 -17.77
C GLY A 64 4.28 24.91 -16.77
N ASN A 65 4.46 24.70 -15.46
CA ASN A 65 3.78 25.49 -14.42
C ASN A 65 4.72 26.41 -13.61
N LYS A 66 5.88 26.76 -14.18
CA LYS A 66 6.93 27.58 -13.54
C LYS A 66 6.46 28.90 -12.91
N LYS A 67 5.42 29.53 -13.47
CA LYS A 67 4.91 30.84 -13.01
C LYS A 67 3.70 30.73 -12.06
N THR A 68 3.09 29.55 -11.93
CA THR A 68 1.82 29.35 -11.22
C THR A 68 2.01 28.68 -9.86
N ILE A 69 3.12 27.97 -9.66
CA ILE A 69 3.38 27.18 -8.45
C ILE A 69 4.49 27.83 -7.62
N SER A 70 4.17 28.26 -6.40
CA SER A 70 5.13 28.84 -5.45
C SER A 70 6.27 27.88 -5.05
N SER A 71 6.02 26.56 -5.11
CA SER A 71 6.99 25.51 -4.76
C SER A 71 7.63 24.84 -5.97
N TRP A 72 7.63 25.48 -7.14
CA TRP A 72 8.08 24.90 -8.41
C TRP A 72 9.46 24.24 -8.36
N GLY A 73 10.42 24.87 -7.66
CA GLY A 73 11.79 24.36 -7.55
C GLY A 73 11.85 22.99 -6.84
N TRP A 74 10.94 22.72 -5.90
CA TRP A 74 10.86 21.42 -5.22
C TRP A 74 10.33 20.32 -6.14
N TYR A 75 9.35 20.62 -6.99
CA TYR A 75 8.86 19.68 -7.99
C TYR A 75 9.89 19.37 -9.06
N LEU A 76 10.67 20.38 -9.48
CA LEU A 76 11.76 20.15 -10.43
C LEU A 76 12.87 19.30 -9.79
N ALA A 77 13.27 19.61 -8.55
CA ALA A 77 14.28 18.85 -7.83
C ALA A 77 13.82 17.41 -7.57
N GLY A 78 12.57 17.22 -7.10
CA GLY A 78 11.95 15.91 -6.92
C GLY A 78 11.91 15.10 -8.22
N GLY A 79 11.40 15.69 -9.30
CA GLY A 79 11.35 15.03 -10.60
C GLY A 79 12.71 14.65 -11.16
N ILE A 80 13.75 15.47 -10.97
CA ILE A 80 15.13 15.12 -11.38
C ILE A 80 15.67 13.96 -10.53
N ILE A 81 15.45 13.99 -9.22
CA ILE A 81 15.87 12.91 -8.32
C ILE A 81 15.17 11.60 -8.71
N ASP A 82 13.86 11.63 -8.90
CA ASP A 82 13.07 10.48 -9.32
C ASP A 82 13.51 9.96 -10.69
N LEU A 83 13.86 10.83 -11.63
CA LEU A 83 14.35 10.43 -12.94
C LEU A 83 15.72 9.74 -12.85
N LEU A 84 16.64 10.28 -12.04
CA LEU A 84 17.96 9.66 -11.82
C LEU A 84 17.84 8.31 -11.11
N ILE A 85 17.01 8.24 -10.06
CA ILE A 85 16.72 6.99 -9.35
C ILE A 85 16.06 5.99 -10.30
N GLY A 86 15.03 6.39 -11.04
CA GLY A 86 14.33 5.53 -11.98
C GLY A 86 15.25 4.95 -13.04
N ILE A 87 16.12 5.77 -13.63
CA ILE A 87 17.15 5.31 -14.58
C ILE A 87 18.06 4.27 -13.90
N TYR A 88 18.59 4.58 -12.72
CA TYR A 88 19.46 3.67 -11.98
C TYR A 88 18.77 2.32 -11.68
N LEU A 89 17.52 2.35 -11.25
CA LEU A 89 16.71 1.17 -10.93
C LEU A 89 16.40 0.30 -12.16
N VAL A 90 16.22 0.91 -13.35
CA VAL A 90 16.02 0.18 -14.61
C VAL A 90 17.31 -0.56 -15.02
N PHE A 91 18.48 0.05 -14.84
CA PHE A 91 19.76 -0.60 -15.16
C PHE A 91 20.23 -1.61 -14.11
N TYR A 92 19.81 -1.45 -12.85
CA TYR A 92 20.14 -2.34 -11.75
C TYR A 92 18.88 -2.90 -11.07
N PRO A 93 18.16 -3.85 -11.72
CA PRO A 93 16.93 -4.44 -11.17
C PRO A 93 17.13 -5.16 -9.83
N LEU A 94 18.35 -5.63 -9.56
CA LEU A 94 18.74 -6.24 -8.29
C LEU A 94 18.68 -5.23 -7.13
N VAL A 95 19.01 -3.96 -7.37
CA VAL A 95 18.92 -2.93 -6.33
C VAL A 95 17.46 -2.58 -6.04
N SER A 96 16.63 -2.48 -7.08
CA SER A 96 15.17 -2.32 -6.93
C SER A 96 14.56 -3.47 -6.11
N MET A 97 15.05 -4.69 -6.32
CA MET A 97 14.64 -5.85 -5.53
C MET A 97 15.01 -5.72 -4.05
N GLU A 98 16.07 -5.01 -3.67
CA GLU A 98 16.35 -4.80 -2.24
C GLU A 98 15.49 -3.68 -1.66
N LEU A 99 15.18 -2.65 -2.45
CA LEU A 99 14.46 -1.46 -2.00
C LEU A 99 12.95 -1.66 -1.86
N ILE A 100 12.33 -2.42 -2.76
CA ILE A 100 10.87 -2.64 -2.76
C ILE A 100 10.35 -3.16 -1.42
N PRO A 101 10.98 -4.17 -0.79
CA PRO A 101 10.62 -4.62 0.54
C PRO A 101 10.57 -3.53 1.59
N PHE A 102 11.55 -2.63 1.61
CA PHE A 102 11.58 -1.55 2.59
C PHE A 102 10.43 -0.58 2.38
N ILE A 103 10.19 -0.19 1.14
CA ILE A 103 9.11 0.74 0.79
C ILE A 103 7.77 0.11 1.15
N VAL A 104 7.56 -1.15 0.78
CA VAL A 104 6.32 -1.86 1.08
C VAL A 104 6.19 -2.11 2.58
N ALA A 105 7.25 -2.50 3.29
CA ALA A 105 7.22 -2.69 4.75
C ALA A 105 6.91 -1.39 5.48
N PHE A 106 7.52 -0.28 5.08
CA PHE A 106 7.23 1.03 5.65
C PHE A 106 5.77 1.41 5.41
N TRP A 107 5.27 1.27 4.19
CA TRP A 107 3.87 1.50 3.86
C TRP A 107 2.91 0.56 4.63
N LEU A 108 3.29 -0.69 4.81
CA LEU A 108 2.57 -1.69 5.59
C LEU A 108 2.49 -1.30 7.07
N MET A 109 3.55 -0.71 7.62
CA MET A 109 3.57 -0.20 9.00
C MET A 109 2.47 0.86 9.20
N PHE A 110 2.35 1.84 8.29
CA PHE A 110 1.26 2.83 8.34
C PHE A 110 -0.10 2.16 8.23
N ARG A 111 -0.26 1.16 7.34
CA ARG A 111 -1.51 0.41 7.26
C ARG A 111 -1.85 -0.31 8.56
N GLY A 112 -0.88 -1.00 9.18
CA GLY A 112 -1.07 -1.65 10.47
C GLY A 112 -1.60 -0.69 11.54
N PHE A 113 -1.04 0.52 11.62
CA PHE A 113 -1.56 1.57 12.51
C PHE A 113 -3.00 1.97 12.16
N THR A 114 -3.34 2.13 10.88
CA THR A 114 -4.74 2.44 10.49
C THR A 114 -5.71 1.31 10.85
N LEU A 115 -5.30 0.04 10.76
CA LEU A 115 -6.10 -1.11 11.20
C LEU A 115 -6.35 -1.08 12.71
N CYS A 116 -5.33 -0.77 13.50
CA CYS A 116 -5.49 -0.57 14.94
C CYS A 116 -6.48 0.57 15.22
N GLY A 117 -6.41 1.67 14.47
CA GLY A 117 -7.38 2.78 14.56
C GLY A 117 -8.81 2.36 14.23
N TYR A 118 -9.03 1.68 13.09
CA TYR A 118 -10.35 1.16 12.70
C TYR A 118 -10.92 0.20 13.73
N SER A 119 -10.06 -0.60 14.36
CA SER A 119 -10.50 -1.40 15.48
C SER A 119 -11.13 -0.45 16.52
N THR A 120 -10.41 0.56 17.04
CA THR A 120 -10.93 1.39 18.14
C THR A 120 -12.26 2.07 17.82
N ASP A 121 -12.48 2.41 16.55
CA ASP A 121 -13.77 2.89 16.05
C ASP A 121 -14.84 1.78 16.07
N LEU A 122 -14.56 0.57 15.57
CA LEU A 122 -15.47 -0.58 15.65
C LEU A 122 -15.88 -0.92 17.10
N LYS A 123 -14.95 -0.78 18.06
CA LYS A 123 -15.25 -0.97 19.50
C LYS A 123 -16.29 0.05 19.98
N ARG A 124 -16.19 1.31 19.52
CA ARG A 124 -17.18 2.36 19.83
C ARG A 124 -18.56 2.08 19.21
N TYR A 125 -18.61 1.38 18.08
CA TYR A 125 -19.85 1.01 17.41
C TYR A 125 -20.46 -0.33 17.89
N GLY A 126 -19.84 -1.02 18.86
CA GLY A 126 -20.44 -2.19 19.52
C GLY A 126 -20.35 -3.51 18.76
N THR A 127 -19.51 -3.61 17.72
CA THR A 127 -19.31 -4.87 16.97
C THR A 127 -18.41 -5.84 17.73
N LYS A 128 -18.83 -7.12 17.85
CA LYS A 128 -18.17 -8.17 18.65
C LYS A 128 -16.82 -8.62 18.10
N ASP A 129 -16.55 -8.41 16.81
CA ASP A 129 -15.33 -8.86 16.11
C ASP A 129 -14.13 -7.90 16.24
N TRP A 130 -14.28 -6.83 17.03
CA TRP A 130 -13.24 -5.81 17.25
C TRP A 130 -11.84 -6.36 17.53
N GLY A 131 -11.77 -7.38 18.39
CA GLY A 131 -10.49 -7.95 18.85
C GLY A 131 -9.66 -8.55 17.73
N TRP A 132 -10.30 -9.18 16.74
CA TRP A 132 -9.57 -9.76 15.61
C TRP A 132 -8.88 -8.70 14.76
N TYR A 133 -9.54 -7.56 14.55
CA TYR A 133 -8.97 -6.44 13.77
C TYR A 133 -7.72 -5.85 14.43
N LEU A 134 -7.73 -5.76 15.76
CA LEU A 134 -6.58 -5.28 16.52
C LEU A 134 -5.41 -6.27 16.42
N VAL A 135 -5.67 -7.58 16.53
CA VAL A 135 -4.64 -8.62 16.39
C VAL A 135 -4.02 -8.61 14.99
N PHE A 136 -4.82 -8.51 13.93
CA PHE A 136 -4.29 -8.43 12.56
C PHE A 136 -3.48 -7.14 12.32
N GLY A 137 -3.91 -6.00 12.88
CA GLY A 137 -3.17 -4.75 12.81
C GLY A 137 -1.79 -4.86 13.47
N ILE A 138 -1.74 -5.40 14.70
CA ILE A 138 -0.48 -5.63 15.42
C ILE A 138 0.42 -6.61 14.66
N LEU A 139 -0.15 -7.71 14.15
CA LEU A 139 0.62 -8.70 13.39
C LEU A 139 1.25 -8.08 12.13
N ALA A 140 0.50 -7.23 11.42
CA ALA A 140 1.01 -6.51 10.26
C ALA A 140 2.17 -5.55 10.61
N ILE A 141 2.08 -4.86 11.76
CA ILE A 141 3.16 -3.98 12.26
C ILE A 141 4.40 -4.80 12.62
N LEU A 142 4.23 -5.92 13.32
CA LEU A 142 5.34 -6.79 13.69
C LEU A 142 6.01 -7.40 12.46
N CYS A 143 5.22 -7.83 11.47
CA CYS A 143 5.74 -8.33 10.19
C CYS A 143 6.50 -7.24 9.42
N SER A 144 5.99 -6.01 9.34
CA SER A 144 6.71 -4.93 8.66
C SER A 144 8.00 -4.57 9.38
N MET A 145 7.99 -4.54 10.70
CA MET A 145 9.18 -4.25 11.50
C MET A 145 10.24 -5.36 11.36
N ALA A 146 9.82 -6.62 11.25
CA ALA A 146 10.72 -7.75 10.97
C ALA A 146 11.41 -7.62 9.60
N ILE A 147 10.67 -7.20 8.56
CA ILE A 147 11.24 -6.97 7.22
C ILE A 147 12.30 -5.86 7.26
N ILE A 148 12.06 -4.78 8.04
CA ILE A 148 13.00 -3.67 8.17
C ILE A 148 14.25 -4.06 8.98
N TRP A 149 14.09 -4.87 10.03
CA TRP A 149 15.17 -5.20 10.96
C TRP A 149 16.22 -6.14 10.36
N GLN A 150 15.81 -7.07 9.49
CA GLN A 150 16.73 -8.00 8.84
C GLN A 150 16.61 -7.97 7.31
N PRO A 151 17.19 -6.94 6.67
CA PRO A 151 17.16 -6.83 5.21
C PRO A 151 18.03 -7.87 4.50
N GLY A 152 18.90 -8.56 5.23
CA GLY A 152 19.72 -9.67 4.73
C GLY A 152 19.03 -11.03 4.70
N LEU A 153 17.78 -11.13 5.19
CA LEU A 153 16.96 -12.32 4.95
C LEU A 153 16.66 -12.33 3.45
N GLY A 154 17.23 -13.29 2.71
CA GLY A 154 17.23 -13.29 1.23
C GLY A 154 15.86 -13.01 0.60
N ALA A 155 15.87 -12.50 -0.63
CA ALA A 155 14.70 -12.04 -1.39
C ALA A 155 13.47 -12.98 -1.29
N VAL A 156 13.71 -14.30 -1.21
CA VAL A 156 12.67 -15.33 -1.05
C VAL A 156 11.91 -15.21 0.29
N THR A 157 12.60 -15.00 1.41
CA THR A 157 11.97 -14.88 2.73
C THR A 157 11.08 -13.63 2.80
N VAL A 158 11.60 -12.53 2.26
CA VAL A 158 10.89 -11.25 2.18
C VAL A 158 9.65 -11.36 1.30
N LEU A 159 9.73 -12.10 0.19
CA LEU A 159 8.59 -12.42 -0.68
C LEU A 159 7.48 -13.18 0.06
N TYR A 160 7.84 -14.18 0.86
CA TYR A 160 6.84 -14.90 1.67
C TYR A 160 6.19 -13.99 2.71
N MET A 161 6.97 -13.14 3.39
CA MET A 161 6.44 -12.17 4.35
C MET A 161 5.50 -11.14 3.70
N LEU A 162 5.89 -10.62 2.52
CA LEU A 162 5.04 -9.74 1.71
C LEU A 162 3.73 -10.42 1.32
N SER A 163 3.81 -11.66 0.83
CA SER A 163 2.65 -12.44 0.40
C SER A 163 1.67 -12.66 1.55
N ILE A 164 2.16 -13.11 2.70
CA ILE A 164 1.34 -13.33 3.91
C ILE A 164 0.67 -12.01 4.32
N THR A 165 1.40 -10.90 4.27
CA THR A 165 0.84 -9.60 4.66
C THR A 165 -0.22 -9.10 3.68
N PHE A 166 0.00 -9.26 2.37
CA PHE A 166 -1.01 -8.94 1.36
C PHE A 166 -2.26 -9.81 1.48
N LEU A 167 -2.12 -11.09 1.83
CA LEU A 167 -3.25 -11.96 2.18
C LEU A 167 -4.03 -11.43 3.38
N ILE A 168 -3.34 -11.08 4.48
CA ILE A 168 -3.97 -10.56 5.69
C ILE A 168 -4.77 -9.28 5.37
N ILE A 169 -4.18 -8.35 4.63
CA ILE A 169 -4.86 -7.09 4.27
C ILE A 169 -5.99 -7.31 3.27
N GLY A 170 -5.80 -8.21 2.30
CA GLY A 170 -6.82 -8.58 1.33
C GLY A 170 -8.06 -9.17 2.02
N CYS A 171 -7.86 -10.15 2.89
CA CYS A 171 -8.91 -10.72 3.74
C CYS A 171 -9.60 -9.64 4.58
N PHE A 172 -8.83 -8.76 5.23
CA PHE A 172 -9.39 -7.64 5.99
C PHE A 172 -10.31 -6.77 5.15
N ARG A 173 -9.87 -6.33 3.96
CA ARG A 173 -10.68 -5.46 3.09
C ARG A 173 -11.96 -6.14 2.61
N VAL A 174 -11.91 -7.45 2.38
CA VAL A 174 -13.10 -8.25 2.04
C VAL A 174 -14.09 -8.26 3.20
N ILE A 175 -13.64 -8.57 4.42
CA ILE A 175 -14.50 -8.60 5.61
C ILE A 175 -15.08 -7.21 5.89
N PHE A 176 -14.25 -6.17 5.87
CA PHE A 176 -14.66 -4.77 6.07
C PHE A 176 -15.69 -4.32 5.04
N SER A 177 -15.56 -4.77 3.79
CA SER A 177 -16.54 -4.47 2.75
C SER A 177 -17.90 -5.13 3.00
N PHE A 178 -17.95 -6.32 3.60
CA PHE A 178 -19.21 -6.95 3.99
C PHE A 178 -19.86 -6.22 5.17
N GLU A 179 -19.06 -5.73 6.12
CA GLU A 179 -19.53 -4.89 7.23
C GLU A 179 -20.17 -3.59 6.68
N LEU A 180 -19.50 -2.91 5.74
CA LEU A 180 -20.03 -1.71 5.06
C LEU A 180 -21.34 -2.00 4.30
N LYS A 181 -21.44 -3.16 3.63
CA LYS A 181 -22.68 -3.59 2.97
C LYS A 181 -23.82 -3.79 3.97
N ARG A 182 -23.53 -4.34 5.15
CA ARG A 182 -24.54 -4.54 6.22
C ARG A 182 -25.04 -3.19 6.76
N LEU A 183 -24.15 -2.21 6.91
CA LEU A 183 -24.50 -0.85 7.33
C LEU A 183 -25.31 -0.08 6.27
N HIS A 184 -25.05 -0.29 4.98
CA HIS A 184 -25.87 0.29 3.90
C HIS A 184 -27.32 -0.22 3.92
N LYS A 185 -27.52 -1.50 4.26
CA LYS A 185 -28.84 -2.15 4.24
C LYS A 185 -29.71 -1.84 5.46
N ASN A 186 -29.13 -1.30 6.54
CA ASN A 186 -29.82 -0.91 7.77
C ASN A 186 -30.16 0.59 7.85
N LYS A 187 -30.05 1.32 6.74
CA LYS A 187 -30.67 2.64 6.54
C LYS A 187 -31.87 2.49 5.62
#